data_AF-A0AAX2IWS9-F1
#
_entry.id   AF-A0AAX2IWS9-F1
#
_cell.length_a   1.000
_cell.length_b   1.000
_cell.length_c   1.000
_cell.angle_alpha   90.00
_cell.angle_beta   90.00
_cell.angle_gamma   90.00
#
_symmetry.space_group_name_H-M   'P 1'
#
loop_
_entity.id
_entity.type
_entity.pdbx_description
1 polymer ?
#
loop_
_entity_poly.entity_id
_entity_poly.type
_entity_poly.pdbx_seq_one_letter_code
_entity_poly.pdbx_strand_id
1 'polypeptide(L)'
;MRLLFISLILVSGYIQADTINNYMNIANNIPQMEMKADPQAQAWARSARHVLTITSESIAETLIQANEAAKTHGKPIFCLPQGVQLNSFVMNELIQQTYKEISSQQSDKDKMTVSQVALLGLSKKYPCEPSPQEKQIQHVASLLSPQ
;
A
#
# COMPACT_ATOMS: atom_id res chain seq x y z
N MET A 1 -35.13 -10.94 15.35
CA MET A 1 -33.91 -11.22 14.57
C MET A 1 -33.70 -10.30 13.37
N ARG A 2 -34.70 -10.01 12.51
CA ARG A 2 -34.53 -9.10 11.35
C ARG A 2 -33.99 -7.69 11.71
N LEU A 3 -34.45 -7.10 12.81
CA LEU A 3 -33.96 -5.78 13.26
C LEU A 3 -32.49 -5.80 13.73
N LEU A 4 -32.02 -6.91 14.29
CA LEU A 4 -30.61 -7.08 14.69
C LEU A 4 -29.70 -7.15 13.47
N PHE A 5 -30.11 -7.84 12.41
CA PHE A 5 -29.35 -7.88 11.15
C PHE A 5 -29.25 -6.50 10.49
N ILE A 6 -30.33 -5.71 10.49
CA ILE A 6 -30.32 -4.34 9.95
C ILE A 6 -29.39 -3.43 10.77
N SER A 7 -29.45 -3.54 12.11
CA SER A 7 -28.55 -2.80 12.99
C SER A 7 -27.08 -3.18 12.80
N LEU A 8 -26.78 -4.46 12.56
CA LEU A 8 -25.40 -4.93 12.37
C LEU A 8 -24.79 -4.43 11.05
N ILE A 9 -25.58 -4.38 9.98
CA ILE A 9 -25.15 -3.85 8.68
C ILE A 9 -24.86 -2.34 8.79
N LEU A 10 -25.69 -1.58 9.50
CA LEU A 10 -25.50 -0.13 9.66
C LEU A 10 -24.24 0.24 10.46
N VAL A 11 -23.82 -0.59 11.42
CA VAL A 11 -22.61 -0.33 12.23
C VAL A 11 -21.33 -0.64 11.44
N SER A 12 -21.35 -1.59 10.51
CA SER A 12 -20.17 -1.99 9.73
C SER A 12 -19.62 -0.90 8.79
N GLY A 13 -20.45 0.07 8.39
CA GLY A 13 -20.06 1.15 7.48
C GLY A 13 -19.17 2.25 8.10
N TYR A 14 -18.96 2.22 9.43
CA TYR A 14 -18.18 3.24 10.16
C TYR A 14 -16.73 2.82 10.44
N ILE A 15 -16.29 1.67 9.95
CA ILE A 15 -14.89 1.24 10.12
C ILE A 15 -14.02 2.03 9.15
N GLN A 16 -13.41 3.11 9.64
CA GLN A 16 -12.38 3.86 8.92
C GLN A 16 -11.10 3.01 8.93
N ALA A 17 -10.69 2.51 7.77
CA ALA A 17 -9.33 2.02 7.60
C ALA A 17 -8.36 3.20 7.73
N ASP A 18 -7.21 2.98 8.37
CA ASP A 18 -6.16 4.00 8.41
C ASP A 18 -5.75 4.41 6.99
N THR A 19 -5.84 5.70 6.73
CA THR A 19 -5.51 6.27 5.43
C THR A 19 -4.01 6.53 5.32
N ILE A 20 -3.51 6.63 4.09
CA ILE A 20 -2.13 7.03 3.82
C ILE A 20 -1.83 8.41 4.40
N ASN A 21 -2.81 9.31 4.50
CA ASN A 21 -2.63 10.60 5.15
C ASN A 21 -2.21 10.45 6.62
N ASN A 22 -2.85 9.57 7.39
CA ASN A 22 -2.46 9.33 8.78
C ASN A 22 -1.02 8.75 8.86
N TYR A 23 -0.73 7.77 8.01
CA TYR A 23 0.62 7.19 7.90
C TYR A 23 1.70 8.23 7.63
N MET A 24 1.47 9.11 6.64
CA MET A 24 2.41 10.16 6.27
C MET A 24 2.52 11.24 7.35
N ASN A 25 1.44 11.57 8.06
CA ASN A 25 1.50 12.47 9.19
C ASN A 25 2.38 11.92 10.31
N ILE A 26 2.28 10.63 10.62
CA ILE A 26 3.17 9.99 11.61
C ILE A 26 4.62 10.06 11.11
N ALA A 27 4.87 9.58 9.88
CA ALA A 27 6.21 9.53 9.29
C ALA A 27 6.92 10.90 9.28
N ASN A 28 6.20 11.96 8.87
CA ASN A 28 6.75 13.31 8.78
C ASN A 28 7.02 13.95 10.15
N ASN A 29 6.32 13.54 11.21
CA ASN A 29 6.47 14.10 12.55
C ASN A 29 7.55 13.41 13.38
N ILE A 30 7.94 12.16 13.06
CA ILE A 30 9.00 11.43 13.77
C ILE A 30 10.29 12.26 13.90
N PRO A 31 10.87 12.82 12.82
CA PRO A 31 12.12 13.58 12.93
C PRO A 31 12.01 14.78 13.88
N GLN A 32 10.87 15.48 13.85
CA GLN A 32 10.64 16.64 14.71
C GLN A 32 10.56 16.24 16.18
N MET A 33 9.97 15.09 16.48
CA MET A 33 9.83 14.57 17.84
C MET A 33 11.15 13.98 18.37
N GLU A 34 12.02 13.46 17.50
CA GLU A 34 13.36 12.99 17.86
C GLU A 34 14.32 14.13 18.20
N MET A 35 14.16 15.29 17.55
CA MET A 35 14.94 16.49 17.84
C MET A 35 14.55 17.15 19.17
N LYS A 36 13.33 16.88 19.66
CA LYS A 36 12.92 17.37 20.97
C LYS A 36 13.63 16.58 22.06
N ALA A 37 14.29 17.29 22.97
CA ALA A 37 15.00 16.68 24.09
C ALA A 37 14.08 16.25 25.24
N ASP A 38 12.75 16.39 25.10
CA ASP A 38 11.81 15.98 26.14
C ASP A 38 11.55 14.46 26.10
N PRO A 39 11.52 13.77 27.26
CA PRO A 39 11.36 12.31 27.31
C PRO A 39 10.07 11.80 26.66
N GLN A 40 8.99 12.59 26.72
CA GLN A 40 7.69 12.20 26.18
C GLN A 40 7.71 12.19 24.64
N ALA A 41 8.31 13.20 24.01
CA ALA A 41 8.46 13.26 22.57
C ALA A 41 9.34 12.14 22.03
N GLN A 42 10.43 11.82 22.73
CA GLN A 42 11.29 10.69 22.35
C GLN A 42 10.56 9.35 22.52
N ALA A 43 9.77 9.18 23.59
CA ALA A 43 8.94 7.99 23.76
C ALA A 43 7.90 7.86 22.64
N TRP A 44 7.23 8.97 22.28
CA TRP A 44 6.31 9.01 21.15
C TRP A 44 7.01 8.63 19.84
N ALA A 45 8.19 9.18 19.55
CA ALA A 45 8.92 8.88 18.32
C ALA A 45 9.29 7.40 18.20
N ARG A 46 9.75 6.77 19.30
CA ARG A 46 10.02 5.33 19.34
C ARG A 46 8.77 4.52 19.05
N SER A 47 7.64 4.84 19.71
CA SER A 47 6.37 4.16 19.48
C SER A 47 5.86 4.34 18.05
N ALA A 48 5.97 5.56 17.51
CA ALA A 48 5.59 5.87 16.12
C ALA A 48 6.42 5.05 15.12
N ARG A 49 7.74 4.92 15.31
CA ARG A 49 8.58 4.03 14.47
C ARG A 49 8.11 2.58 14.54
N HIS A 50 7.78 2.08 15.72
CA HIS A 50 7.26 0.72 15.87
C HIS A 50 5.93 0.53 15.15
N VAL A 51 5.00 1.49 15.24
CA VAL A 51 3.74 1.45 14.51
C VAL A 51 3.97 1.37 13.01
N LEU A 52 4.84 2.23 12.45
CA LEU A 52 5.15 2.19 11.01
C LEU A 52 5.83 0.88 10.61
N THR A 53 6.73 0.35 11.44
CA THR A 53 7.43 -0.92 11.22
C THR A 53 6.43 -2.07 11.12
N ILE A 54 5.58 -2.24 12.14
CA ILE A 54 4.58 -3.31 12.19
C ILE A 54 3.56 -3.18 11.06
N THR A 55 3.11 -1.95 10.78
CA THR A 55 2.21 -1.68 9.65
C THR A 55 2.84 -2.11 8.33
N SER A 56 4.09 -1.72 8.07
CA SER A 56 4.81 -2.06 6.85
C SER A 56 5.06 -3.56 6.71
N GLU A 57 5.42 -4.27 7.79
CA GLU A 57 5.56 -5.73 7.82
C GLU A 57 4.23 -6.43 7.54
N SER A 58 3.17 -6.01 8.22
CA SER A 58 1.84 -6.61 8.06
C SER A 58 1.31 -6.46 6.64
N ILE A 59 1.53 -5.30 6.02
CA ILE A 59 1.19 -5.04 4.61
C ILE A 59 2.07 -5.88 3.69
N ALA A 60 3.38 -5.98 3.95
CA ALA A 60 4.29 -6.81 3.16
C ALA A 60 3.80 -8.26 3.12
N GLU A 61 3.55 -8.85 4.29
CA GLU A 61 3.10 -10.22 4.42
C GLU A 61 1.76 -10.43 3.74
N THR A 62 0.80 -9.52 3.96
CA THR A 62 -0.53 -9.59 3.33
C THR A 62 -0.42 -9.54 1.81
N LEU A 63 0.38 -8.61 1.26
CA LEU A 63 0.54 -8.48 -0.19
C LEU A 63 1.31 -9.64 -0.81
N ILE A 64 2.31 -10.19 -0.12
CA ILE A 64 3.00 -11.41 -0.55
C ILE A 64 2.02 -12.59 -0.59
N GLN A 65 1.24 -12.80 0.47
CA GLN A 65 0.24 -13.87 0.53
C GLN A 65 -0.83 -13.72 -0.56
N ALA A 66 -1.34 -12.50 -0.75
CA ALA A 66 -2.29 -12.21 -1.82
C ALA A 66 -1.69 -12.45 -3.21
N ASN A 67 -0.41 -12.11 -3.40
CA ASN A 67 0.29 -12.32 -4.67
C ASN A 67 0.55 -13.80 -4.96
N GLU A 68 0.94 -14.58 -3.95
CA GLU A 68 1.10 -16.03 -4.10
C GLU A 68 -0.24 -16.70 -4.40
N ALA A 69 -1.33 -16.29 -3.75
CA ALA A 69 -2.67 -16.75 -4.09
C ALA A 69 -3.01 -16.42 -5.56
N ALA A 70 -2.80 -15.17 -6.00
CA ALA A 70 -3.06 -14.75 -7.37
C ALA A 70 -2.20 -15.50 -8.41
N LYS A 71 -0.95 -15.84 -8.06
CA LYS A 71 -0.04 -16.65 -8.87
C LYS A 71 -0.58 -18.07 -9.10
N THR A 72 -1.25 -18.68 -8.13
CA THR A 72 -1.92 -19.99 -8.33
C THR A 72 -3.05 -19.92 -9.36
N HIS A 73 -3.63 -18.74 -9.57
CA HIS A 73 -4.62 -18.48 -10.62
C HIS A 73 -3.99 -18.02 -11.94
N GLY A 74 -2.66 -18.08 -12.07
CA GLY A 74 -1.93 -17.73 -13.30
C GLY A 74 -1.79 -16.23 -13.55
N LYS A 75 -2.21 -15.37 -12.61
CA LYS A 75 -2.14 -13.92 -12.74
C LYS A 75 -1.62 -13.26 -11.45
N PRO A 76 -0.30 -13.27 -11.21
CA PRO A 76 0.29 -12.53 -10.10
C PRO A 76 -0.01 -11.03 -10.20
N ILE A 77 -0.12 -10.37 -9.05
CA ILE A 77 -0.41 -8.92 -8.93
C ILE A 77 0.87 -8.09 -9.15
N PHE A 78 2.02 -8.62 -8.74
CA PHE A 78 3.35 -8.08 -8.99
C PHE A 78 4.39 -9.21 -9.05
N CYS A 79 5.51 -8.99 -9.73
CA CYS A 79 6.51 -10.02 -10.00
C CYS A 79 7.82 -9.73 -9.28
N LEU A 80 7.87 -10.14 -8.00
CA LEU A 80 9.03 -9.92 -7.15
C LEU A 80 10.22 -10.77 -7.62
N PRO A 81 11.40 -10.18 -7.90
CA PRO A 81 12.58 -10.93 -8.30
C PRO A 81 13.07 -11.87 -7.19
N GLN A 82 13.72 -12.97 -7.58
CA GLN A 82 14.29 -13.91 -6.64
C GLN A 82 15.33 -13.23 -5.73
N GLY A 83 15.25 -13.49 -4.42
CA GLY A 83 16.17 -12.92 -3.42
C GLY A 83 15.78 -11.53 -2.90
N VAL A 84 14.78 -10.87 -3.48
CA VAL A 84 14.26 -9.61 -2.94
C VAL A 84 13.31 -9.91 -1.77
N GLN A 85 13.53 -9.24 -0.64
CA GLN A 85 12.64 -9.33 0.52
C GLN A 85 11.91 -8.00 0.74
N LEU A 86 10.60 -8.07 0.97
CA LEU A 86 9.77 -6.93 1.36
C LEU A 86 9.74 -6.85 2.89
N ASN A 87 10.75 -6.24 3.50
CA ASN A 87 10.79 -5.98 4.94
C ASN A 87 10.20 -4.59 5.28
N SER A 88 10.06 -4.30 6.57
CA SER A 88 9.49 -3.04 7.07
C SER A 88 10.19 -1.80 6.51
N PHE A 89 11.52 -1.78 6.44
CA PHE A 89 12.27 -0.65 5.89
C PHE A 89 11.97 -0.43 4.41
N VAL A 90 12.09 -1.48 3.59
CA VAL A 90 11.82 -1.41 2.13
C VAL A 90 10.38 -0.97 1.88
N MET A 91 9.43 -1.50 2.63
CA MET A 91 8.02 -1.19 2.46
C MET A 91 7.67 0.22 2.93
N ASN A 92 8.22 0.68 4.06
CA ASN A 92 8.04 2.06 4.53
C ASN A 92 8.55 3.07 3.49
N GLU A 93 9.75 2.89 2.97
CA GLU A 93 10.31 3.77 1.94
C GLU A 93 9.47 3.73 0.65
N LEU A 94 9.08 2.54 0.20
CA LEU A 94 8.24 2.36 -0.99
C LEU A 94 6.89 3.08 -0.83
N ILE A 95 6.22 2.94 0.32
CA ILE A 95 4.93 3.56 0.61
C ILE A 95 5.05 5.08 0.56
N GLN A 96 6.03 5.65 1.27
CA GLN A 96 6.24 7.09 1.32
C GLN A 96 6.61 7.66 -0.06
N GLN A 97 7.49 6.99 -0.80
CA GLN A 97 7.88 7.41 -2.14
C GLN A 97 6.69 7.35 -3.10
N THR A 98 5.95 6.24 -3.10
CA THR A 98 4.79 6.06 -3.98
C THR A 98 3.76 7.15 -3.71
N TYR A 99 3.43 7.43 -2.45
CA TYR A 99 2.50 8.50 -2.10
C TYR A 99 2.92 9.88 -2.63
N LYS A 100 4.22 10.19 -2.60
CA LYS A 100 4.78 11.44 -3.14
C LYS A 100 4.69 11.50 -4.68
N GLU A 101 4.76 10.35 -5.35
CA GLU A 101 4.74 10.24 -6.81
C GLU A 101 3.33 10.12 -7.43
N ILE A 102 2.29 9.91 -6.63
CA ILE A 102 0.92 9.80 -7.15
C ILE A 102 0.50 11.13 -7.80
N SER A 103 0.27 11.09 -9.12
CA SER A 103 -0.27 12.19 -9.92
C SER A 103 -1.79 12.27 -9.76
N SER A 104 -2.26 12.67 -8.58
CA SER A 104 -3.68 12.98 -8.33
C SER A 104 -3.82 14.19 -7.41
N GLN A 105 -5.04 14.71 -7.29
CA GLN A 105 -5.32 15.77 -6.32
C GLN A 105 -5.04 15.25 -4.90
N GLN A 106 -4.50 16.13 -4.05
CA GLN A 106 -4.14 15.81 -2.67
C GLN A 106 -5.31 15.15 -1.90
N SER A 107 -6.53 15.69 -2.07
CA SER A 107 -7.76 15.17 -1.47
C SER A 107 -8.11 13.74 -1.85
N ASP A 108 -7.65 13.29 -3.02
CA ASP A 108 -7.99 11.96 -3.56
C ASP A 108 -6.97 10.93 -3.09
N LYS A 109 -5.67 11.25 -3.18
CA LYS A 109 -4.63 10.35 -2.65
C LYS A 109 -4.70 10.21 -1.14
N ASP A 110 -5.11 11.23 -0.39
CA ASP A 110 -5.23 11.18 1.08
C ASP A 110 -6.28 10.20 1.58
N LYS A 111 -7.22 9.81 0.72
CA LYS A 111 -8.26 8.83 1.04
C LYS A 111 -7.85 7.39 0.73
N MET A 112 -6.72 7.18 0.06
CA MET A 112 -6.21 5.85 -0.20
C MET A 112 -5.78 5.20 1.12
N THR A 113 -6.00 3.89 1.23
CA THR A 113 -5.44 3.09 2.32
C THR A 113 -3.93 2.92 2.10
N VAL A 114 -3.20 2.66 3.19
CA VAL A 114 -1.76 2.38 3.12
C VAL A 114 -1.46 1.19 2.20
N SER A 115 -2.27 0.12 2.27
CA SER A 115 -2.11 -1.07 1.43
C SER A 115 -2.34 -0.81 -0.07
N GLN A 116 -3.27 0.07 -0.43
CA GLN A 116 -3.48 0.46 -1.82
C GLN A 116 -2.27 1.20 -2.38
N VAL A 117 -1.70 2.12 -1.60
CA VAL A 117 -0.49 2.85 -1.99
C VAL A 117 0.71 1.90 -2.08
N ALA A 118 0.87 0.99 -1.12
CA ALA A 118 1.91 -0.04 -1.15
C ALA A 118 1.80 -0.92 -2.40
N LEU A 119 0.59 -1.39 -2.71
CA LEU A 119 0.32 -2.23 -3.88
C LEU A 119 0.63 -1.49 -5.18
N LEU A 120 0.21 -0.23 -5.30
CA LEU A 120 0.55 0.61 -6.45
C LEU A 120 2.07 0.71 -6.63
N GLY A 121 2.80 0.93 -5.54
CA GLY A 121 4.26 1.01 -5.55
C GLY A 121 4.92 -0.30 -5.99
N LEU A 122 4.44 -1.44 -5.47
CA LEU A 122 4.95 -2.76 -5.81
C LEU A 122 4.68 -3.11 -7.27
N SER A 123 3.46 -2.89 -7.76
CA SER A 123 3.09 -3.15 -9.16
C SER A 123 3.86 -2.26 -10.14
N LYS A 124 4.19 -1.01 -9.75
CA LYS A 124 5.04 -0.12 -10.55
C LYS A 124 6.51 -0.54 -10.54
N LYS A 125 7.04 -0.92 -9.38
CA LYS A 125 8.45 -1.28 -9.19
C LYS A 125 8.77 -2.68 -9.74
N TYR A 126 7.81 -3.60 -9.70
CA TYR A 126 7.94 -4.99 -10.08
C TYR A 126 6.80 -5.43 -11.01
N PRO A 127 6.72 -4.85 -12.22
CA PRO A 127 5.68 -5.23 -13.18
C PRO A 127 5.87 -6.69 -13.61
N CYS A 128 4.75 -7.41 -13.76
CA CYS A 128 4.76 -8.73 -14.37
C CYS A 128 4.85 -8.63 -15.89
N GLU A 129 5.55 -9.58 -16.52
CA GLU A 129 5.50 -9.67 -17.98
C GLU A 129 4.07 -10.01 -18.43
N PRO A 130 3.56 -9.32 -19.48
CA PRO A 130 2.27 -9.67 -20.04
C PRO A 130 2.30 -11.09 -20.58
N SER A 131 1.22 -11.85 -20.33
CA SER A 131 1.07 -13.19 -20.89
C SER A 131 1.17 -13.15 -22.43
N PRO A 132 1.53 -14.26 -23.11
CA PRO A 132 1.55 -14.30 -24.57
C PRO A 132 0.23 -13.86 -25.22
N GLN A 133 -0.91 -14.15 -24.57
CA GLN A 133 -2.24 -13.72 -24.98
C GLN A 133 -2.43 -12.20 -24.82
N GLU A 134 -1.99 -11.61 -23.70
CA GLU A 134 -2.01 -10.15 -23.50
C GLU A 134 -1.05 -9.44 -24.46
N LYS A 135 0.12 -10.01 -24.75
CA LYS A 135 1.06 -9.50 -25.76
C LYS A 135 0.41 -9.44 -27.16
N GLN A 136 -0.36 -10.46 -27.54
CA GLN A 136 -1.12 -10.46 -28.80
C GLN A 136 -2.22 -9.38 -28.83
N ILE A 137 -2.97 -9.22 -27.73
CA ILE A 137 -4.02 -8.20 -27.64
C ILE A 137 -3.41 -6.79 -27.67
N GLN A 138 -2.30 -6.55 -26.98
CA GLN A 138 -1.57 -5.28 -27.00
C GLN A 138 -1.03 -4.95 -28.40
N HIS A 139 -0.49 -5.96 -29.11
CA HIS A 139 -0.04 -5.80 -30.48
C HIS A 139 -1.20 -5.40 -31.41
N VAL A 140 -2.35 -6.07 -31.32
CA VAL A 140 -3.54 -5.72 -32.11
C VAL A 140 -4.08 -4.33 -31.74
N ALA A 141 -4.11 -3.96 -30.46
CA ALA A 141 -4.54 -2.63 -30.03
C ALA A 141 -3.60 -1.51 -30.54
N SER A 142 -2.29 -1.77 -30.58
CA SER A 142 -1.31 -0.82 -31.14
C SER A 142 -1.47 -0.59 -32.64
N LEU A 143 -1.96 -1.59 -33.37
CA LEU A 143 -2.27 -1.47 -34.81
C LEU A 143 -3.59 -0.75 -35.10
N LEU A 144 -4.49 -0.69 -34.11
CA LEU A 144 -5.81 -0.07 -34.22
C LEU A 144 -5.87 1.35 -33.64
N SER A 145 -4.78 1.83 -33.04
CA SER A 145 -4.68 3.19 -32.52
C SER A 145 -4.37 4.16 -33.66
N PRO A 146 -5.19 5.19 -33.95
CA PRO A 146 -4.84 6.21 -34.94
C PRO A 146 -3.62 6.99 -34.46
N GLN A 147 -2.65 7.19 -35.37
CA GLN A 147 -1.50 8.10 -35.16
C GLN A 147 -1.94 9.54 -34.96
#